data_AF-A0AA85BW09-F1
#
_entry.id   AF-A0AA85BW09-F1
#
_cell.length_a   1.000
_cell.length_b   1.000
_cell.length_c   1.000
_cell.angle_alpha   90.00
_cell.angle_beta   90.00
_cell.angle_gamma   90.00
#
_symmetry.space_group_name_H-M   'P 1'
#
loop_
_entity.id
_entity.type
_entity.pdbx_description
1 polymer ?
#
loop_
_entity_poly.entity_id
_entity_poly.type
_entity_poly.pdbx_seq_one_letter_code
_entity_poly.pdbx_strand_id
1 'polypeptide(L)'
;MYCRSMRPGFFDVPIDNLRASPFLTKYIETYITDYRNAVIVARNPGVVPRASSYAERLRLPLVVIHGEERDESDNTDGRNSPPLDQSIVEKRCTQIGLELLPMMIPKAKPPLTLVGDVNSRIAIIIDDIIDDVSKFVTAAELLHERGAYKVSFYYSLPMYIKG
;
A
#
# COMPACT_ATOMS: atom_id res chain seq x y z
N MET A 1 5.38 -25.75 -14.47
CA MET A 1 4.02 -25.42 -13.99
C MET A 1 4.17 -24.37 -12.89
N TYR A 2 3.67 -23.13 -12.94
CA TYR A 2 2.68 -22.43 -13.77
C TYR A 2 3.17 -20.96 -13.86
N CYS A 3 3.32 -20.42 -15.07
CA CYS A 3 3.58 -18.99 -15.28
C CYS A 3 2.24 -18.25 -15.26
N ARG A 4 2.05 -17.33 -14.31
CA ARG A 4 0.93 -16.37 -14.33
C ARG A 4 1.38 -15.03 -13.77
N SER A 5 1.90 -14.18 -14.65
CA SER A 5 1.40 -12.82 -14.90
C SER A 5 2.46 -11.99 -15.61
N MET A 6 2.31 -11.81 -16.92
CA MET A 6 2.66 -10.58 -17.63
C MET A 6 1.90 -10.59 -18.96
N ARG A 7 1.39 -9.44 -19.40
CA ARG A 7 0.69 -9.29 -20.68
C ARG A 7 1.54 -9.87 -21.83
N PRO A 8 0.96 -10.64 -22.77
CA PRO A 8 1.71 -11.12 -23.93
C PRO A 8 2.20 -9.94 -24.77
N GLY A 9 3.49 -9.90 -25.11
CA GLY A 9 4.02 -9.01 -26.15
C GLY A 9 5.12 -8.01 -25.77
N PHE A 10 5.87 -8.19 -24.67
CA PHE A 10 7.00 -7.29 -24.37
C PHE A 10 8.39 -7.87 -24.67
N PHE A 11 8.56 -9.20 -24.81
CA PHE A 11 9.84 -9.82 -25.18
C PHE A 11 9.64 -11.15 -25.94
N ASP A 12 10.37 -11.34 -27.04
CA ASP A 12 10.40 -12.56 -27.87
C ASP A 12 11.43 -13.62 -27.38
N VAL A 13 11.97 -13.45 -26.17
CA VAL A 13 13.01 -14.31 -25.58
C VAL A 13 12.52 -14.80 -24.21
N PRO A 14 12.76 -16.07 -23.81
CA PRO A 14 12.38 -16.55 -22.49
C PRO A 14 13.07 -15.72 -21.40
N ILE A 15 12.26 -15.08 -20.55
CA ILE A 15 12.73 -14.35 -19.37
C ILE A 15 12.39 -15.18 -18.13
N ASP A 16 13.41 -15.57 -17.38
CA ASP A 16 13.24 -16.19 -16.07
C ASP A 16 12.98 -15.11 -15.00
N ASN A 17 11.78 -15.12 -14.42
CA ASN A 17 11.47 -14.28 -13.26
C ASN A 17 12.00 -14.96 -11.98
N LEU A 18 13.32 -14.84 -11.75
CA LEU A 18 13.96 -15.41 -10.57
C LEU A 18 13.38 -14.78 -9.29
N ARG A 19 12.82 -15.63 -8.42
CA ARG A 19 12.18 -15.18 -7.20
C ARG A 19 13.18 -15.14 -6.06
N ALA A 20 13.50 -13.97 -5.52
CA ALA A 20 14.39 -13.79 -4.35
C ALA A 20 13.84 -14.41 -3.05
N SER A 21 12.57 -14.81 -3.07
CA SER A 21 11.84 -15.30 -1.90
C SER A 21 12.48 -16.43 -1.08
N PRO A 22 13.19 -17.45 -1.65
CA PRO A 22 13.82 -18.49 -0.83
C PRO A 22 14.97 -17.93 0.01
N PHE A 23 15.76 -16.99 -0.53
CA PHE A 23 16.86 -16.35 0.18
C PHE A 23 16.35 -15.51 1.34
N LEU A 24 15.34 -14.66 1.09
CA LEU A 24 14.78 -13.81 2.14
C LEU A 24 14.10 -14.63 3.25
N THR A 25 13.39 -15.71 2.88
CA THR A 25 12.79 -16.64 3.86
C THR A 25 13.88 -17.23 4.77
N LYS A 26 14.99 -17.71 4.19
CA LYS A 26 16.10 -18.29 4.95
C LYS A 26 16.80 -17.26 5.84
N TYR A 27 16.94 -16.04 5.34
CA TYR A 27 17.53 -14.93 6.10
C TYR A 27 16.68 -14.62 7.34
N ILE A 28 15.36 -14.50 7.20
CA ILE A 28 14.43 -14.26 8.30
C ILE A 28 14.55 -15.35 9.38
N GLU A 29 14.57 -16.63 8.98
CA GLU A 29 14.75 -17.75 9.91
C GLU A 29 16.09 -17.76 10.65
N THR A 30 17.14 -17.26 10.02
CA THR A 30 18.51 -17.33 10.56
C THR A 30 18.85 -16.13 11.45
N TYR A 31 18.37 -14.93 11.08
CA TYR A 31 18.75 -13.68 11.74
C TYR A 31 17.74 -13.21 12.79
N ILE A 32 16.46 -13.56 12.64
CA ILE A 32 15.41 -13.18 13.61
C ILE A 32 15.21 -14.33 14.60
N THR A 33 15.66 -14.16 15.83
CA THR A 33 15.55 -15.17 16.91
C THR A 33 14.12 -15.61 17.18
N ASP A 34 13.16 -14.67 17.12
CA ASP A 34 11.74 -14.89 17.46
C ASP A 34 10.82 -14.79 16.25
N TYR A 35 11.27 -15.25 15.07
CA TYR A 35 10.50 -15.15 13.83
C TYR A 35 9.13 -15.85 13.89
N ARG A 36 8.94 -16.86 14.75
CA ARG A 36 7.65 -17.55 14.94
C ARG A 36 6.57 -16.65 15.55
N ASN A 37 6.97 -15.64 16.31
CA ASN A 37 6.07 -14.61 16.84
C ASN A 37 5.93 -13.41 15.89
N ALA A 38 6.49 -13.51 14.67
CA ALA A 38 6.36 -12.46 13.68
C ALA A 38 5.06 -12.56 12.88
N VAL A 39 4.71 -11.44 12.25
CA VAL A 39 3.60 -11.32 11.32
C VAL A 39 4.11 -10.65 10.05
N ILE A 40 3.72 -11.18 8.90
CA ILE A 40 4.06 -10.57 7.62
C ILE A 40 3.07 -9.45 7.35
N VAL A 41 3.57 -8.26 7.02
CA VAL A 41 2.75 -7.07 6.79
C VAL A 41 2.84 -6.65 5.32
N ALA A 42 1.68 -6.54 4.69
CA ALA A 42 1.49 -5.97 3.36
C ALA A 42 1.12 -4.49 3.48
N ARG A 43 1.95 -3.57 2.97
CA ARG A 43 1.71 -2.12 3.08
C ARG A 43 0.49 -1.61 2.30
N ASN A 44 0.09 -2.35 1.26
CA ASN A 44 -1.03 -2.01 0.40
C ASN A 44 -1.60 -3.29 -0.23
N PRO A 45 -2.87 -3.29 -0.70
CA PRO A 45 -3.48 -4.47 -1.32
C PRO A 45 -2.70 -4.99 -2.54
N GLY A 46 -1.95 -4.13 -3.25
CA GLY A 46 -1.13 -4.52 -4.39
C GLY A 46 0.07 -5.43 -4.04
N VAL A 47 0.62 -5.33 -2.82
CA VAL A 47 1.71 -6.23 -2.38
C VAL A 47 1.21 -7.53 -1.74
N VAL A 48 -0.09 -7.64 -1.45
CA VAL A 48 -0.68 -8.78 -0.73
C VAL A 48 -0.35 -10.13 -1.37
N PRO A 49 -0.46 -10.35 -2.71
CA PRO A 49 -0.11 -11.65 -3.30
C PRO A 49 1.35 -12.05 -3.05
N ARG A 50 2.25 -11.07 -2.98
CA ARG A 50 3.68 -11.30 -2.71
C ARG A 50 3.90 -11.62 -1.24
N ALA A 51 3.39 -10.76 -0.35
CA ALA A 51 3.46 -10.94 1.10
C ALA A 51 2.82 -12.26 1.58
N SER A 52 1.66 -12.63 1.02
CA SER A 52 0.97 -13.89 1.31
C SER A 52 1.86 -15.10 1.04
N SER A 53 2.60 -15.08 -0.07
CA SER A 53 3.45 -16.21 -0.38
C SER A 53 4.70 -16.32 0.52
N TYR A 54 5.13 -15.22 1.17
CA TYR A 54 6.11 -15.30 2.26
C TYR A 54 5.48 -15.82 3.55
N ALA A 55 4.29 -15.33 3.89
CA ALA A 55 3.52 -15.76 5.07
C ALA A 55 3.26 -17.27 5.04
N GLU A 56 2.84 -17.82 3.90
CA GLU A 56 2.62 -19.26 3.70
C GLU A 56 3.89 -20.09 3.93
N ARG A 57 5.04 -19.63 3.43
CA ARG A 57 6.32 -20.36 3.55
C ARG A 57 6.86 -20.35 4.96
N LEU A 58 6.75 -19.21 5.64
CA LEU A 58 7.19 -19.05 7.03
C LEU A 58 6.15 -19.59 8.04
N ARG A 59 4.94 -19.91 7.57
CA ARG A 59 3.76 -20.26 8.39
C ARG A 59 3.43 -19.17 9.41
N LEU A 60 3.47 -17.92 8.96
CA LEU A 60 3.16 -16.75 9.77
C LEU A 60 1.84 -16.13 9.34
N PRO A 61 1.15 -15.42 10.25
CA PRO A 61 -0.02 -14.64 9.87
C PRO A 61 0.34 -13.53 8.88
N LEU A 62 -0.66 -13.11 8.09
CA LEU A 62 -0.59 -11.97 7.20
C LEU A 62 -1.47 -10.84 7.74
N VAL A 63 -0.92 -9.64 7.76
CA VAL A 63 -1.62 -8.39 8.07
C VAL A 63 -1.55 -7.47 6.86
N VAL A 64 -2.62 -6.74 6.61
CA VAL A 64 -2.71 -5.83 5.47
C VAL A 64 -3.00 -4.43 5.96
N ILE A 65 -2.18 -3.47 5.53
CA ILE A 65 -2.44 -2.05 5.66
C ILE A 65 -3.12 -1.60 4.36
N HIS A 66 -4.17 -0.79 4.48
CA HIS A 66 -4.84 -0.18 3.34
C HIS A 66 -5.33 1.24 3.68
N GLY A 67 -5.60 2.03 2.65
CA GLY A 67 -5.94 3.44 2.77
C GLY A 67 -4.79 4.32 2.31
N GLU A 68 -5.02 5.63 2.31
CA GLU A 68 -4.01 6.62 2.00
C GLU A 68 -3.87 7.61 3.16
N GLU A 69 -2.69 8.17 3.30
CA GLU A 69 -2.44 9.29 4.21
C GLU A 69 -3.27 10.48 3.71
N ARG A 70 -3.98 11.17 4.62
CA ARG A 70 -4.63 12.43 4.25
C ARG A 70 -3.56 13.48 4.11
N ASP A 71 -3.06 13.66 2.90
CA ASP A 71 -2.47 14.94 2.55
C ASP A 71 -3.62 15.97 2.53
N GLU A 72 -3.60 16.95 3.43
CA GLU A 72 -4.49 18.13 3.35
C GLU A 72 -4.22 19.00 2.10
N SER A 73 -3.43 18.52 1.13
CA SER A 73 -3.05 19.19 -0.11
C SER A 73 -3.71 18.63 -1.39
N ASP A 74 -4.80 17.86 -1.28
CA ASP A 74 -5.68 17.53 -2.43
C ASP A 74 -6.53 18.76 -2.91
N ASN A 75 -6.00 19.98 -2.77
CA ASN A 75 -6.60 21.22 -3.26
C ASN A 75 -5.98 21.77 -4.55
N THR A 76 -5.03 21.08 -5.20
CA THR A 76 -4.47 21.58 -6.47
C THR A 76 -4.12 20.46 -7.42
N ASP A 77 -5.06 20.10 -8.31
CA ASP A 77 -4.68 19.49 -9.59
C ASP A 77 -5.23 20.36 -10.73
N GLY A 78 -4.38 21.28 -11.18
CA GLY A 78 -4.63 22.40 -12.09
C GLY A 78 -4.98 22.03 -13.53
N ARG A 79 -6.06 21.30 -13.75
CA ARG A 79 -6.78 21.33 -15.04
C ARG A 79 -7.75 22.51 -15.02
N ASN A 80 -7.23 23.71 -15.30
CA ASN A 80 -7.99 24.97 -15.39
C ASN A 80 -9.22 24.82 -16.30
N SER A 81 -10.39 24.52 -15.72
CA SER A 81 -11.61 25.24 -16.07
C SER A 81 -11.67 26.42 -15.09
N PRO A 82 -11.90 27.66 -15.54
CA PRO A 82 -11.98 28.78 -14.62
C PRO A 82 -13.06 28.48 -13.56
N PRO A 83 -12.84 28.83 -12.28
CA PRO A 83 -13.88 28.68 -11.29
C PRO A 83 -15.06 29.53 -11.74
N LEU A 84 -16.24 28.93 -11.86
CA LEU A 84 -17.47 29.70 -12.01
C LEU A 84 -17.67 30.45 -10.70
N ASP A 85 -17.62 31.78 -10.81
CA ASP A 85 -17.85 32.72 -9.72
C ASP A 85 -19.07 32.28 -8.88
N GLN A 86 -18.83 32.04 -7.59
CA GLN A 86 -19.83 31.60 -6.63
C GLN A 86 -20.97 32.62 -6.46
N SER A 87 -20.83 33.83 -6.99
CA SER A 87 -21.91 34.84 -7.00
C SER A 87 -23.05 34.54 -8.00
N ILE A 88 -22.87 33.59 -8.93
CA ILE A 88 -23.86 33.29 -10.00
C ILE A 88 -24.78 32.11 -9.62
N VAL A 89 -24.33 31.18 -8.77
CA VAL A 89 -25.08 29.95 -8.48
C VAL A 89 -26.31 30.19 -7.60
N GLU A 90 -26.27 31.16 -6.68
CA GLU A 90 -27.42 31.46 -5.80
C GLU A 90 -28.59 32.16 -6.53
N LYS A 91 -28.36 32.76 -7.71
CA LYS A 91 -29.37 33.65 -8.34
C LYS A 91 -30.33 33.00 -9.33
N ARG A 92 -30.37 31.67 -9.49
CA ARG A 92 -31.41 31.03 -10.32
C ARG A 92 -32.02 29.77 -9.73
N CYS A 93 -32.22 29.71 -8.41
CA CYS A 93 -33.02 28.62 -7.82
C CYS A 93 -34.49 28.98 -7.57
N THR A 94 -35.04 29.94 -8.33
CA THR A 94 -36.48 29.99 -8.55
C THR A 94 -36.73 29.96 -10.05
N GLN A 95 -37.52 28.96 -10.44
CA GLN A 95 -38.09 28.71 -11.76
C GLN A 95 -37.23 27.94 -12.78
N ILE A 96 -37.58 26.65 -12.79
CA ILE A 96 -37.75 25.75 -13.94
C ILE A 96 -36.55 24.83 -14.23
N GLY A 97 -36.72 23.58 -13.79
CA GLY A 97 -36.38 22.39 -14.57
C GLY A 97 -34.91 22.02 -14.67
N LEU A 98 -34.35 21.43 -13.60
CA LEU A 98 -33.25 20.47 -13.71
C LEU A 98 -33.38 19.47 -12.54
N GLU A 99 -34.34 18.57 -12.66
CA GLU A 99 -34.51 17.44 -11.75
C GLU A 99 -33.33 16.46 -11.89
N LEU A 100 -32.69 16.16 -10.76
CA LEU A 100 -31.79 15.03 -10.51
C LEU A 100 -30.54 14.89 -11.40
N LEU A 101 -29.53 15.71 -11.16
CA LEU A 101 -28.15 15.22 -11.27
C LEU A 101 -27.60 15.00 -9.85
N PRO A 102 -27.26 13.75 -9.45
CA PRO A 102 -26.69 13.51 -8.14
C PRO A 102 -25.36 14.26 -8.04
N MET A 103 -25.21 15.08 -6.99
CA MET A 103 -23.94 15.73 -6.65
C MET A 103 -22.84 14.65 -6.61
N MET A 104 -21.80 14.81 -7.44
CA MET A 104 -20.59 14.01 -7.35
C MET A 104 -19.87 14.37 -6.05
N ILE A 105 -20.13 13.59 -5.02
CA ILE A 105 -19.37 13.64 -3.76
C ILE A 105 -17.93 13.24 -4.12
N PRO A 106 -16.91 14.08 -3.85
CA PRO A 106 -15.52 13.67 -4.01
C PRO A 106 -15.30 12.40 -3.22
N LYS A 107 -14.83 11.33 -3.88
CA LYS A 107 -14.56 10.05 -3.24
C LYS A 107 -13.33 10.24 -2.33
N ALA A 108 -13.56 10.73 -1.12
CA ALA A 108 -12.52 10.89 -0.12
C ALA A 108 -11.80 9.54 0.06
N LYS A 109 -10.48 9.54 -0.05
CA LYS A 109 -9.70 8.32 0.11
C LYS A 109 -9.78 7.88 1.57
N PRO A 110 -10.03 6.58 1.84
CA PRO A 110 -10.22 6.10 3.20
C PRO A 110 -8.93 6.26 4.02
N PRO A 111 -9.05 6.57 5.32
CA PRO A 111 -7.90 6.72 6.19
C PRO A 111 -7.09 5.43 6.27
N LEU A 112 -5.79 5.55 6.59
CA LEU A 112 -4.92 4.40 6.77
C LEU A 112 -5.45 3.50 7.89
N THR A 113 -5.66 2.23 7.55
CA THR A 113 -6.23 1.23 8.44
C THR A 113 -5.44 -0.07 8.33
N LEU A 114 -5.42 -0.82 9.43
CA LEU A 114 -4.71 -2.09 9.54
C LEU A 114 -5.73 -3.20 9.79
N VAL A 115 -5.63 -4.25 8.97
CA VAL A 115 -6.48 -5.45 9.02
C VAL A 115 -5.64 -6.63 9.51
N GLY A 116 -5.99 -7.13 10.69
CA GLY A 116 -5.33 -8.23 11.38
C GLY A 116 -4.71 -7.79 12.72
N ASP A 117 -4.14 -8.75 13.46
CA ASP A 117 -3.53 -8.51 14.77
C ASP A 117 -2.00 -8.45 14.70
N VAL A 118 -1.44 -7.40 15.31
CA VAL A 118 0.02 -7.15 15.41
C VAL A 118 0.48 -6.95 16.84
N ASN A 119 -0.43 -7.02 17.82
CA ASN A 119 -0.11 -6.70 19.19
C ASN A 119 0.92 -7.68 19.76
N SER A 120 2.00 -7.15 20.35
CA SER A 120 3.10 -7.92 20.94
C SER A 120 3.79 -8.88 19.96
N ARG A 121 3.76 -8.56 18.66
CA ARG A 121 4.42 -9.33 17.59
C ARG A 121 5.52 -8.51 16.89
N ILE A 122 6.41 -9.22 16.21
CA ILE A 122 7.36 -8.60 15.27
C ILE A 122 6.63 -8.37 13.95
N ALA A 123 6.51 -7.13 13.51
CA ALA A 123 5.94 -6.80 12.21
C ALA A 123 7.04 -6.80 11.14
N ILE A 124 6.92 -7.68 10.14
CA ILE A 124 7.87 -7.81 9.04
C ILE A 124 7.20 -7.32 7.75
N ILE A 125 7.58 -6.13 7.28
CA ILE A 125 7.11 -5.59 6.01
C ILE A 125 8.02 -6.11 4.89
N ILE A 126 7.42 -6.75 3.88
CA ILE A 126 8.14 -7.28 2.72
C ILE A 126 7.63 -6.58 1.46
N ASP A 127 8.53 -5.90 0.77
CA ASP A 127 8.32 -5.38 -0.59
C ASP A 127 9.51 -5.75 -1.47
N ASP A 128 9.47 -5.51 -2.79
CA ASP A 128 10.61 -5.74 -3.68
C ASP A 128 11.34 -4.42 -3.96
N ILE A 129 10.63 -3.30 -3.87
CA ILE A 129 11.11 -1.95 -4.18
C ILE A 129 10.62 -0.99 -3.09
N ILE A 130 11.51 -0.09 -2.66
CA ILE A 130 11.19 1.06 -1.82
C ILE A 130 11.16 2.28 -2.71
N ASP A 131 9.96 2.77 -3.01
CA ASP A 131 9.75 3.93 -3.90
C ASP A 131 9.76 5.26 -3.12
N ASP A 132 9.15 5.25 -1.94
CA ASP A 132 8.92 6.43 -1.12
C ASP A 132 9.02 6.02 0.35
N VAL A 133 10.01 6.59 1.04
CA VAL A 133 10.34 6.27 2.44
C VAL A 133 9.23 6.73 3.40
N SER A 134 8.52 7.82 3.08
CA SER A 134 7.47 8.37 3.94
C SER A 134 6.40 7.33 4.22
N LYS A 135 5.96 6.59 3.19
CA LYS A 135 4.97 5.51 3.32
C LYS A 135 5.42 4.38 4.24
N PHE A 136 6.72 4.12 4.34
CA PHE A 136 7.26 3.11 5.26
C PHE A 136 7.30 3.63 6.70
N VAL A 137 7.58 4.92 6.89
CA VAL A 137 7.53 5.57 8.21
C VAL A 137 6.10 5.57 8.75
N THR A 138 5.12 6.04 7.97
CA THR A 138 3.69 6.04 8.36
C THR A 138 3.20 4.62 8.68
N ALA A 139 3.64 3.62 7.92
CA ALA A 139 3.31 2.22 8.20
C ALA A 139 3.95 1.71 9.50
N ALA A 140 5.20 2.08 9.80
CA ALA A 140 5.87 1.73 11.06
C ALA A 140 5.17 2.35 12.27
N GLU A 141 4.79 3.63 12.17
CA GLU A 141 4.06 4.34 13.22
C GLU A 141 2.73 3.65 13.51
N LEU A 142 1.93 3.38 12.47
CA LEU A 142 0.68 2.65 12.60
C LEU A 142 0.87 1.27 13.26
N LEU A 143 1.92 0.53 12.89
CA LEU A 143 2.20 -0.77 13.50
C LEU A 143 2.57 -0.64 14.98
N HIS A 144 3.35 0.38 15.33
CA HIS A 144 3.76 0.62 16.72
C HIS A 144 2.56 1.02 17.60
N GLU A 145 1.69 1.90 17.10
CA GLU A 145 0.45 2.30 17.76
C GLU A 145 -0.48 1.10 18.02
N ARG A 146 -0.45 0.10 17.13
CA ARG A 146 -1.22 -1.14 17.27
C ARG A 146 -0.52 -2.20 18.14
N GLY A 147 0.60 -1.86 18.76
CA GLY A 147 1.29 -2.70 19.74
C GLY A 147 2.39 -3.60 19.17
N ALA A 148 2.86 -3.38 17.94
CA ALA A 148 4.04 -4.07 17.43
C ALA A 148 5.29 -3.59 18.21
N TYR A 149 5.98 -4.52 18.87
CA TYR A 149 7.17 -4.18 19.67
C TYR A 149 8.44 -4.02 18.82
N LYS A 150 8.42 -4.53 17.58
CA LYS A 150 9.51 -4.38 16.61
C LYS A 150 8.95 -4.38 15.20
N VAL A 151 9.40 -3.42 14.39
CA VAL A 151 9.10 -3.35 12.95
C VAL A 151 10.40 -3.58 12.19
N SER A 152 10.37 -4.41 11.15
CA SER A 152 11.53 -4.67 10.29
C SER A 152 11.09 -4.71 8.83
N PHE A 153 11.90 -4.12 7.96
CA PHE A 153 11.60 -3.96 6.55
C PHE A 153 12.61 -4.74 5.73
N TYR A 154 12.13 -5.48 4.74
CA TYR A 154 12.96 -6.21 3.79
C TYR A 154 12.54 -5.91 2.36
N TYR A 155 13.55 -5.65 1.52
CA TYR A 155 13.39 -5.35 0.11
C TYR A 155 14.43 -6.07 -0.73
N SER A 156 14.05 -6.52 -1.93
CA SER A 156 14.96 -7.30 -2.78
C SER A 156 15.90 -6.42 -3.60
N LEU A 157 15.48 -5.21 -3.96
CA LEU A 157 16.27 -4.30 -4.79
C LEU A 157 16.63 -3.03 -4.00
N PRO A 158 17.92 -2.73 -3.81
CA PRO A 158 18.32 -1.45 -3.23
C PRO A 158 17.99 -0.35 -4.23
N MET A 159 16.94 0.44 -3.96
CA MET A 159 16.78 1.73 -4.62
C MET A 159 17.77 2.71 -3.98
N TYR A 160 18.55 3.43 -4.79
CA TYR A 160 19.34 4.56 -4.31
C TYR A 160 18.38 5.65 -3.83
N ILE A 161 18.09 5.66 -2.52
CA ILE A 161 17.36 6.76 -1.88
C ILE A 161 18.32 7.95 -1.84
N LYS A 162 18.12 8.93 -2.72
CA LYS A 162 18.73 10.26 -2.52
C LYS A 162 17.95 10.94 -1.41
N GLY A 163 18.64 11.24 -0.30
CA GLY A 163 18.08 11.97 0.84
C GLY A 163 17.83 13.44 0.53
#